data_AF-F5H613-F1
#
_entry.id   AF-F5H613-F1
#
_cell.length_a   1.000
_cell.length_b   1.000
_cell.length_c   1.000
_cell.angle_alpha   90.00
_cell.angle_beta   90.00
_cell.angle_gamma   90.00
#
_symmetry.space_group_name_H-M   'P 1'
#
loop_
_entity.id
_entity.type
_entity.pdbx_description
1 polymer ?
#
loop_
_entity_poly.entity_id
_entity_poly.type
_entity_poly.pdbx_seq_one_letter_code
_entity_poly.pdbx_strand_id
1 'polypeptide(L)' 'MVDLTQVMDDEVFMAFASYATIILSKMMLMSTATAFYRLTRKSPPE' A
#
# COMPACT_ATOMS: atom_id res chain seq x y z
N MET A 1 -3.33 -29.91 0.59
CA MET A 1 -3.74 -28.50 0.73
C MET A 1 -2.85 -27.89 1.79
N VAL A 2 -2.16 -26.81 1.49
CA VAL A 2 -1.42 -26.05 2.51
C VAL A 2 -2.46 -25.35 3.38
N ASP A 3 -2.38 -25.55 4.68
CA ASP A 3 -3.25 -24.88 5.64
C ASP A 3 -2.80 -23.41 5.77
N LEU A 4 -3.73 -22.47 5.57
CA LEU A 4 -3.44 -21.04 5.63
C LEU A 4 -2.93 -20.63 7.01
N THR A 5 -3.44 -21.30 8.05
CA THR A 5 -3.04 -21.11 9.44
C THR A 5 -1.54 -21.37 9.62
N GLN A 6 -1.04 -22.43 8.99
CA GLN A 6 0.36 -22.85 9.06
C GLN A 6 1.32 -21.87 8.34
N VAL A 7 0.83 -21.14 7.33
CA VAL A 7 1.61 -20.10 6.64
C VAL A 7 1.62 -18.80 7.43
N MET A 8 0.53 -18.50 8.15
CA MET A 8 0.43 -17.30 9.00
C MET A 8 1.22 -17.43 10.30
N ASP A 9 1.41 -18.65 10.81
CA ASP A 9 2.24 -18.93 11.98
C ASP A 9 3.75 -18.80 11.72
N ASP A 10 4.17 -18.68 10.45
CA ASP A 10 5.58 -18.48 10.10
C ASP A 10 6.00 -17.02 10.36
N GLU A 11 6.87 -16.83 11.34
CA GLU A 11 7.31 -15.51 11.80
C GLU A 11 7.98 -14.67 10.69
N VAL A 12 8.73 -15.33 9.80
CA VAL A 12 9.41 -14.67 8.69
C VAL A 12 8.40 -14.19 7.66
N PHE A 13 7.42 -15.02 7.32
CA PHE A 13 6.33 -14.65 6.42
C PHE A 13 5.48 -13.51 7.00
N MET A 14 5.14 -13.56 8.29
CA MET A 14 4.37 -12.52 8.95
C MET A 14 5.11 -11.17 8.94
N ALA A 15 6.42 -11.17 9.23
CA ALA A 15 7.24 -9.96 9.15
C ALA A 15 7.29 -9.42 7.71
N PHE A 16 7.53 -10.29 6.73
CA PHE A 16 7.53 -9.92 5.32
C PHE A 16 6.20 -9.30 4.87
N ALA A 17 5.09 -9.99 5.14
CA ALA A 17 3.74 -9.55 4.77
C ALA A 17 3.41 -8.21 5.43
N SER A 18 3.81 -8.01 6.69
CA SER A 18 3.61 -6.75 7.42
C SER A 18 4.35 -5.59 6.75
N TYR A 19 5.65 -5.74 6.50
CA TYR A 19 6.44 -4.68 5.85
C TYR A 19 5.99 -4.43 4.40
N ALA A 20 5.69 -5.48 3.65
CA ALA A 20 5.15 -5.38 2.30
C ALA A 20 3.84 -4.60 2.29
N THR A 21 2.92 -4.93 3.20
CA THR A 21 1.63 -4.24 3.33
C THR A 21 1.81 -2.77 3.68
N ILE A 22 2.70 -2.43 4.61
CA ILE A 22 2.99 -1.04 4.99
C ILE A 22 3.53 -0.24 3.80
N ILE A 23 4.54 -0.76 3.10
CA ILE A 23 5.19 -0.06 1.99
C ILE A 23 4.20 0.12 0.84
N LEU A 24 3.49 -0.94 0.46
CA LEU A 24 2.52 -0.88 -0.63
C LEU A 24 1.38 0.09 -0.30
N SER A 25 0.80 -0.01 0.91
CA SER A 25 -0.26 0.89 1.35
C SER A 25 0.19 2.35 1.33
N LYS A 26 1.40 2.66 1.82
CA LYS A 26 1.96 4.03 1.78
C LYS A 26 2.10 4.53 0.34
N MET A 27 2.69 3.73 -0.55
CA MET A 27 2.93 4.14 -1.94
C MET A 27 1.61 4.33 -2.69
N MET A 28 0.62 3.45 -2.48
CA MET A 28 -0.72 3.57 -3.04
C MET A 28 -1.44 4.83 -2.54
N LEU A 29 -1.41 5.09 -1.24
CA LEU A 29 -2.01 6.29 -0.65
C LEU A 29 -1.38 7.57 -1.21
N MET A 30 -0.05 7.63 -1.29
CA MET A 30 0.65 8.79 -1.85
C MET A 30 0.36 8.98 -3.35
N SER A 31 0.23 7.91 -4.11
CA SER A 31 -0.18 7.97 -5.53
C SER A 31 -1.57 8.59 -5.68
N THR A 32 -2.57 8.07 -4.96
CA THR A 32 -3.95 8.58 -5.01
C THR A 32 -4.04 10.02 -4.51
N ALA A 33 -3.36 10.35 -3.40
CA ALA A 33 -3.32 11.70 -2.86
C ALA A 33 -2.68 12.69 -3.86
N THR A 34 -1.59 12.31 -4.52
CA THR A 34 -0.94 13.14 -5.55
C THR A 34 -1.83 13.34 -6.77
N ALA A 35 -2.50 12.28 -7.24
CA ALA A 35 -3.43 12.37 -8.36
C ALA A 35 -4.61 13.30 -8.03
N PHE A 36 -5.22 13.13 -6.86
CA PHE A 36 -6.30 13.98 -6.37
C PHE A 36 -5.86 15.45 -6.26
N TYR A 37 -4.68 15.70 -5.70
CA TYR A 37 -4.10 17.03 -5.59
C TYR A 37 -3.94 17.70 -6.95
N ARG A 38 -3.42 16.98 -7.96
CA ARG A 38 -3.23 17.51 -9.32
C ARG A 38 -4.54 17.86 -10.02
N LEU A 39 -5.58 17.06 -9.82
CA LEU A 39 -6.89 17.29 -10.42
C LEU A 39 -7.61 18.48 -9.78
N THR A 40 -7.52 18.62 -8.47
CA THR A 40 -8.26 19.64 -7.71
C THR A 40 -7.59 21.01 -7.70
N ARG A 41 -6.27 21.09 -7.88
CA ARG A 41 -5.50 22.33 -7.81
C ARG A 41 -4.86 22.75 -9.13
N LYS A 42 -5.37 22.26 -10.26
CA LYS A 42 -4.94 22.77 -11.57
C LYS A 42 -5.37 24.25 -11.64
N SER A 43 -4.41 25.18 -11.58
CA SER A 43 -4.68 26.60 -11.73
C SER A 43 -5.33 26.85 -13.10
N PRO A 44 -6.37 27.70 -13.20
CA PRO A 44 -6.88 28.12 -14.50
C PRO A 44 -5.72 28.74 -15.29
N PRO A 45 -5.64 28.53 -16.62
CA PRO A 45 -4.70 29.28 -17.44
C PRO A 45 -5.00 30.77 -17.28
N GLU A 46 -3.98 31.56 -16.94
CA GLU A 46 -4.03 33.03 -16.94
C GLU A 46 -4.17 33.56 -18.37
#